data_AF-A0A3N2ARF6-F1
#
_entry.id   AF-A0A3N2ARF6-F1
#
_cell.length_a   1.000
_cell.length_b   1.000
_cell.length_c   1.000
_cell.angle_alpha   90.00
_cell.angle_beta   90.00
_cell.angle_gamma   90.00
#
_symmetry.space_group_name_H-M   'P 1'
#
loop_
_entity.id
_entity.type
_entity.pdbx_description
1 polymer ?
#
loop_
_entity_poly.entity_id
_entity_poly.type
_entity_poly.pdbx_seq_one_letter_code
_entity_poly.pdbx_strand_id
1 'polypeptide(L)'
;MSEMTRPAERPEKPRRMPRRPKPLHPALDVPPAPAKDAAGRPLDRIVFAVAAAVALGFVLWGAISTDSLAVASAAGLEWVVHNTGWLFALAATGFVIFIVWIAASRFGSIPLGDDGEDPEFSTVSWIAMMFSAGMGIGLVFFGVTEPVSHLVTPPPGTGGGDESEAIRTAMATTMFHWSLHPWAIYAVVGLALAYSVFRKRRALTISAAFTSLLGKRTVDGPVGRAIDIFAIFATLFGSATSLGLGALQIGSGLEIVAGIGEIGNGVLVAIIAVLTAAFVVSAVSGISRGIKWLSNINMVLAAALALFVFVIGPTIFILNLLPTTIGGYFEQLAVMSARTEAAGGEAVAAWLSGWTIFYWAWWVSWTPFVGMFIARISRGRTIRQFVTGVLVAPTLVSLVWFAIFGGLGIDLERAGVDLGSSGSPEATLFTALAELPLAQISSIVVMVLVAIFFVSGADAASIVMGTLSHRGSLRPARRTVIFWGIATGAVAAIMLLIGGEDALNGLQQVTIVAALPFVVVMIGLAIALTKDLSQDPVVVRRAYAFAAVEQAVVAGVTEHGDDFQLTVEQTAPGEGVGEMVPTQAIEPTAHPSDPSPGPDAPGWRGADRDARLAAEDADAPTASAERP
;
A
#
# COMPACT_ATOMS: atom_id res chain seq x y z
N MET A 1 59.84 -59.28 -20.86
CA MET A 1 58.84 -58.40 -20.22
C MET A 1 58.79 -57.12 -21.03
N SER A 2 57.87 -57.03 -21.99
CA SER A 2 57.76 -55.88 -22.90
C SER A 2 56.47 -55.13 -22.61
N GLU A 3 56.61 -53.86 -22.26
CA GLU A 3 55.54 -52.88 -22.15
C GLU A 3 54.85 -52.67 -23.51
N MET A 4 53.52 -52.69 -23.51
CA MET A 4 52.68 -52.40 -24.67
C MET A 4 51.99 -51.05 -24.44
N THR A 5 52.42 -50.06 -25.20
CA THR A 5 51.90 -48.68 -25.22
C THR A 5 50.47 -48.64 -25.77
N ARG A 6 49.54 -48.00 -25.03
CA ARG A 6 48.19 -47.67 -25.51
C ARG A 6 48.22 -46.42 -26.42
N PRO A 7 47.38 -46.32 -27.47
CA PRO A 7 47.25 -45.10 -28.26
C PRO A 7 46.39 -44.05 -27.54
N ALA A 8 46.77 -42.78 -27.70
CA ALA A 8 46.12 -41.61 -27.11
C ALA A 8 44.70 -41.35 -27.66
N GLU A 9 43.73 -41.13 -26.76
CA GLU A 9 42.39 -40.64 -27.08
C GLU A 9 42.44 -39.20 -27.62
N ARG A 10 41.67 -38.92 -28.67
CA ARG A 10 41.48 -37.56 -29.22
C ARG A 10 40.66 -36.72 -28.23
N PRO A 11 40.97 -35.41 -28.06
CA PRO A 11 40.16 -34.55 -27.22
C PRO A 11 38.76 -34.33 -27.82
N GLU A 12 37.74 -34.61 -27.02
CA GLU A 12 36.34 -34.28 -27.29
C GLU A 12 36.19 -32.77 -27.60
N LYS A 13 35.47 -32.44 -28.68
CA LYS A 13 35.15 -31.05 -29.00
C LYS A 13 34.34 -30.43 -27.84
N PRO A 14 34.62 -29.18 -27.43
CA PRO A 14 33.86 -28.54 -26.36
C PRO A 14 32.38 -28.47 -26.75
N ARG A 15 31.51 -29.00 -25.88
CA ARG A 15 30.04 -28.85 -25.96
C ARG A 15 29.72 -27.38 -26.23
N ARG A 16 29.11 -27.10 -27.39
CA ARG A 16 28.61 -25.76 -27.73
C ARG A 16 27.76 -25.26 -26.56
N MET A 17 28.12 -24.10 -25.99
CA MET A 17 27.24 -23.42 -25.05
C MET A 17 25.84 -23.30 -25.66
N PRO A 18 24.76 -23.53 -24.91
CA PRO A 18 23.41 -23.28 -25.41
C PRO A 18 23.36 -21.82 -25.89
N ARG A 19 23.04 -21.63 -27.17
CA ARG A 19 22.84 -20.29 -27.76
C ARG A 19 21.86 -19.55 -26.86
N ARG A 20 22.18 -18.31 -26.47
CA ARG A 20 21.21 -17.43 -25.80
C ARG A 20 19.91 -17.49 -26.62
N PRO A 21 18.75 -17.74 -26.01
CA PRO A 21 17.49 -17.72 -26.74
C PRO A 21 17.38 -16.37 -27.45
N LYS A 22 17.07 -16.40 -28.74
CA LYS A 22 16.85 -15.19 -29.52
C LYS A 22 15.70 -14.41 -28.87
N PRO A 23 15.78 -13.07 -28.78
CA PRO A 23 14.69 -12.28 -28.22
C PRO A 23 13.40 -12.49 -29.04
N LEU A 24 12.27 -12.63 -28.34
CA LEU A 24 10.94 -12.79 -28.94
C LEU A 24 10.34 -11.41 -29.27
N HIS A 25 9.39 -11.37 -30.21
CA HIS A 25 8.76 -10.13 -30.64
C HIS A 25 8.13 -9.39 -29.42
N PRO A 26 8.33 -8.06 -29.28
CA PRO A 26 7.95 -7.33 -28.06
C PRO A 26 6.43 -7.25 -27.83
N ALA A 27 5.64 -7.51 -28.88
CA ALA A 27 4.19 -7.62 -28.79
C ALA A 27 3.74 -8.98 -28.21
N LEU A 28 4.56 -10.01 -28.15
CA LEU A 28 4.14 -11.31 -27.60
C LEU A 28 4.22 -11.27 -26.08
N ASP A 29 3.17 -11.75 -25.41
CA ASP A 29 3.20 -11.96 -23.96
C ASP A 29 3.84 -13.32 -23.75
N VAL A 30 5.16 -13.30 -23.58
CA VAL A 30 5.93 -14.48 -23.23
C VAL A 30 6.25 -14.32 -21.75
N PRO A 31 5.56 -15.07 -20.89
CA PRO A 31 5.73 -14.88 -19.47
C PRO A 31 7.19 -15.18 -19.11
N PRO A 32 7.92 -14.24 -18.47
CA PRO A 32 9.31 -14.46 -18.11
C PRO A 32 9.43 -15.72 -17.24
N ALA A 33 10.58 -16.41 -17.31
CA ALA A 33 10.79 -17.57 -16.44
C ALA A 33 10.54 -17.15 -14.98
N PRO A 34 9.73 -17.91 -14.21
CA PRO A 34 9.41 -17.55 -12.84
C PRO A 34 10.72 -17.34 -12.07
N ALA A 35 10.81 -16.24 -11.32
CA ALA A 35 11.95 -16.06 -10.43
C ALA A 35 12.02 -17.28 -9.49
N LYS A 36 13.16 -17.98 -9.49
CA LYS A 36 13.40 -19.19 -8.67
C LYS A 36 12.78 -19.02 -7.28
N ASP A 37 12.02 -20.04 -6.88
CA ASP A 37 11.13 -20.13 -5.71
C ASP A 37 11.30 -19.02 -4.67
N ALA A 38 10.23 -18.26 -4.45
CA ALA A 38 10.16 -17.20 -3.45
C ALA A 38 10.25 -17.70 -2.00
N ALA A 39 10.18 -19.02 -1.78
CA ALA A 39 10.36 -19.64 -0.47
C ALA A 39 11.86 -19.90 -0.20
N GLY A 40 12.41 -19.25 0.83
CA GLY A 40 13.75 -19.57 1.32
C GLY A 40 14.90 -18.76 0.70
N ARG A 41 14.63 -17.56 0.18
CA ARG A 41 15.73 -16.64 -0.19
C ARG A 41 16.54 -16.27 1.05
N PRO A 42 17.88 -16.25 0.97
CA PRO A 42 18.72 -15.95 2.12
C PRO A 42 18.55 -14.49 2.55
N LEU A 43 18.84 -14.23 3.82
CA LEU A 43 18.94 -12.88 4.37
C LEU A 43 19.97 -12.07 3.57
N ASP A 44 19.57 -10.90 3.07
CA ASP A 44 20.53 -9.94 2.54
C ASP A 44 21.22 -9.25 3.73
N ARG A 45 22.42 -9.75 4.05
CA ARG A 45 23.17 -9.30 5.22
C ARG A 45 23.45 -7.80 5.21
N ILE A 46 23.60 -7.18 4.04
CA ILE A 46 23.92 -5.76 3.94
C ILE A 46 22.66 -4.94 4.22
N VAL A 47 21.55 -5.27 3.55
CA VAL A 47 20.26 -4.59 3.79
C VAL A 47 19.85 -4.72 5.25
N PHE A 48 19.90 -5.94 5.79
CA PHE A 48 19.56 -6.18 7.19
C PHE A 48 20.51 -5.46 8.16
N ALA A 49 21.82 -5.58 8.00
CA ALA A 49 22.77 -5.01 8.96
C ALA A 49 22.73 -3.47 8.97
N VAL A 50 22.65 -2.82 7.80
CA VAL A 50 22.57 -1.36 7.71
C VAL A 50 21.25 -0.88 8.30
N ALA A 51 20.13 -1.52 7.93
CA ALA A 51 18.83 -1.10 8.45
C ALA A 51 18.73 -1.34 9.97
N ALA A 52 19.21 -2.48 10.46
CA ALA A 52 19.26 -2.80 11.89
C ALA A 52 20.17 -1.83 12.66
N ALA A 53 21.33 -1.47 12.10
CA ALA A 53 22.26 -0.54 12.74
C ALA A 53 21.65 0.86 12.92
N VAL A 54 20.92 1.36 11.93
CA VAL A 54 20.23 2.66 12.04
C VAL A 54 19.07 2.59 13.04
N ALA A 55 18.26 1.53 12.99
CA ALA A 55 17.16 1.33 13.94
C ALA A 55 17.68 1.26 15.39
N LEU A 56 18.69 0.43 15.64
CA LEU A 56 19.31 0.30 16.96
C LEU A 56 20.06 1.58 17.35
N GLY A 57 20.70 2.26 16.40
CA GLY A 57 21.36 3.55 16.64
C GLY A 57 20.37 4.63 17.11
N PHE A 58 19.21 4.72 16.47
CA PHE A 58 18.13 5.61 16.91
C PHE A 58 17.63 5.26 18.32
N VAL A 59 17.37 3.98 18.58
CA VAL A 59 16.92 3.51 19.90
C VAL A 59 17.98 3.80 20.98
N LEU A 60 19.26 3.54 20.69
CA LEU A 60 20.36 3.81 21.60
C LEU A 60 20.54 5.31 21.85
N TRP A 61 20.44 6.16 20.82
CA TRP A 61 20.51 7.60 20.98
C TRP A 61 19.39 8.11 21.91
N GLY A 62 18.15 7.70 21.67
CA GLY A 62 17.03 8.07 22.53
C GLY A 62 17.18 7.53 23.96
N ALA A 63 17.70 6.31 24.13
CA ALA A 63 17.92 5.73 25.46
C ALA A 63 19.06 6.42 26.24
N ILE A 64 20.06 6.95 25.56
CA ILE A 64 21.21 7.65 26.18
C ILE A 64 20.86 9.11 26.47
N SER A 65 20.19 9.80 25.54
CA SER A 65 19.83 11.21 25.67
C SER A 65 18.58 11.55 24.86
N THR A 66 17.42 11.43 25.52
CA THR A 66 16.13 11.85 24.98
C THR A 66 16.15 13.33 24.58
N ASP A 67 16.69 14.20 25.43
CA ASP A 67 16.73 15.66 25.19
C ASP A 67 17.48 16.02 23.91
N SER A 68 18.67 15.43 23.71
CA SER A 68 19.46 15.70 22.50
C SER A 68 18.73 15.21 21.25
N LEU A 69 18.04 14.08 21.32
CA LEU A 69 17.27 13.55 20.20
C LEU A 69 16.01 14.39 19.95
N ALA A 70 15.38 14.94 20.99
CA ALA A 70 14.26 15.87 20.87
C ALA A 70 14.65 17.16 20.14
N VAL A 71 15.75 17.79 20.56
CA VAL A 71 16.28 18.99 19.89
C VAL A 71 16.61 18.69 18.43
N ALA A 72 17.26 17.56 18.14
CA ALA A 72 17.60 17.17 16.78
C ALA A 72 16.36 16.88 15.91
N SER A 73 15.33 16.24 16.49
CA SER A 73 14.08 15.92 15.80
C SER A 73 13.27 17.17 15.48
N ALA A 74 13.19 18.11 16.42
CA ALA A 74 12.52 19.40 16.22
C ALA A 74 13.22 20.23 15.13
N ALA A 75 14.56 20.35 15.20
CA ALA A 75 15.33 21.05 14.17
C ALA A 75 15.21 20.36 12.79
N GLY A 76 15.17 19.03 12.77
CA GLY A 76 14.93 18.24 11.57
C GLY A 76 13.54 18.51 10.98
N LEU A 77 12.50 18.53 11.81
CA LEU A 77 11.14 18.85 11.38
C LEU A 77 11.07 20.24 10.75
N GLU A 78 11.58 21.25 11.46
CA GLU A 78 11.61 22.64 10.98
C GLU A 78 12.29 22.73 9.61
N TRP A 79 13.46 22.11 9.46
CA TRP A 79 14.17 22.08 8.20
C TRP A 79 13.37 21.41 7.08
N VAL A 80 12.76 20.25 7.36
CA VAL A 80 11.99 19.49 6.36
C VAL A 80 10.76 20.29 5.91
N VAL A 81 10.01 20.88 6.85
CA VAL A 81 8.80 21.65 6.56
C VAL A 81 9.14 22.88 5.73
N HIS A 82 10.13 23.66 6.17
CA HIS A 82 10.51 24.91 5.50
C HIS A 82 11.11 24.69 4.11
N ASN A 83 12.02 23.71 3.97
CA ASN A 83 12.76 23.50 2.72
C ASN A 83 12.05 22.55 1.74
N THR A 84 11.25 21.61 2.26
CA THR A 84 10.68 20.51 1.46
C THR A 84 9.19 20.28 1.68
N GLY A 85 8.47 21.11 2.46
CA GLY A 85 7.02 20.97 2.63
C GLY A 85 6.25 21.03 1.30
N TRP A 86 6.71 21.87 0.36
CA TRP A 86 6.18 21.94 -1.00
C TRP A 86 6.32 20.61 -1.77
N LEU A 87 7.40 19.85 -1.51
CA LEU A 87 7.64 18.55 -2.15
C LEU A 87 6.58 17.55 -1.71
N PHE A 88 6.23 17.51 -0.41
CA PHE A 88 5.15 16.65 0.08
C PHE A 88 3.79 17.04 -0.51
N ALA A 89 3.45 18.33 -0.55
CA ALA A 89 2.19 18.82 -1.11
C ALA A 89 2.05 18.47 -2.61
N LEU A 90 3.10 18.72 -3.41
CA LEU A 90 3.11 18.39 -4.83
C LEU A 90 3.16 16.87 -5.07
N ALA A 91 3.94 16.12 -4.29
CA ALA A 91 4.02 14.67 -4.46
C ALA A 91 2.67 14.00 -4.16
N ALA A 92 2.02 14.35 -3.04
CA ALA A 92 0.73 13.79 -2.66
C ALA A 92 -0.33 14.03 -3.76
N THR A 93 -0.50 15.29 -4.19
CA THR A 93 -1.45 15.64 -5.27
C THR A 93 -1.03 15.03 -6.61
N GLY A 94 0.27 15.03 -6.90
CA GLY A 94 0.84 14.45 -8.11
C GLY A 94 0.59 12.94 -8.21
N PHE A 95 0.62 12.20 -7.11
CA PHE A 95 0.30 10.78 -7.09
C PHE A 95 -1.18 10.51 -7.36
N VAL A 96 -2.09 11.35 -6.89
CA VAL A 96 -3.52 11.28 -7.24
C VAL A 96 -3.70 11.45 -8.75
N ILE A 97 -3.16 12.53 -9.32
CA ILE A 97 -3.26 12.81 -10.75
C ILE A 97 -2.63 11.66 -11.55
N PHE A 98 -1.45 11.21 -11.16
CA PHE A 98 -0.70 10.16 -11.82
C PHE A 98 -1.47 8.84 -11.87
N ILE A 99 -2.00 8.36 -10.75
CA ILE A 99 -2.66 7.06 -10.71
C ILE A 99 -4.00 7.07 -11.45
N VAL A 100 -4.74 8.19 -11.36
CA VAL A 100 -5.98 8.39 -12.12
C VAL A 100 -5.68 8.42 -13.62
N TRP A 101 -4.62 9.13 -14.03
CA TRP A 101 -4.17 9.14 -15.42
C TRP A 101 -3.79 7.75 -15.92
N ILE A 102 -3.03 6.97 -15.14
CA ILE A 102 -2.68 5.59 -15.49
C ILE A 102 -3.95 4.75 -15.72
N ALA A 103 -4.94 4.83 -14.83
CA ALA A 103 -6.20 4.07 -14.93
C ALA A 103 -7.08 4.49 -16.12
N ALA A 104 -7.12 5.79 -16.43
CA ALA A 104 -7.88 6.36 -17.53
C ALA A 104 -7.21 6.13 -18.90
N SER A 105 -5.88 6.00 -18.92
CA SER A 105 -5.10 5.81 -20.14
C SER A 105 -5.21 4.39 -20.73
N ARG A 106 -4.47 4.16 -21.82
CA ARG A 106 -4.26 2.83 -22.42
C ARG A 106 -3.62 1.82 -21.46
N PHE A 107 -2.95 2.26 -20.40
CA PHE A 107 -2.36 1.35 -19.41
C PHE A 107 -3.44 0.67 -18.56
N GLY A 108 -4.61 1.28 -18.41
CA GLY A 108 -5.70 0.75 -17.58
C GLY A 108 -6.20 -0.65 -18.01
N SER A 109 -5.98 -1.07 -19.26
CA SER A 109 -6.38 -2.39 -19.75
C SER A 109 -5.36 -3.51 -19.50
N ILE A 110 -4.17 -3.19 -19.00
CA ILE A 110 -3.14 -4.20 -18.70
C ILE A 110 -3.63 -5.06 -17.51
N PRO A 111 -3.62 -6.40 -17.61
CA PRO A 111 -3.89 -7.27 -16.48
C PRO A 111 -2.65 -7.37 -15.55
N LEU A 112 -2.89 -7.44 -14.24
CA LEU A 112 -1.88 -7.68 -13.21
C LEU A 112 -1.61 -9.18 -13.07
N GLY A 113 -1.05 -9.77 -14.12
CA GLY A 113 -0.88 -11.20 -14.29
C GLY A 113 -0.57 -11.55 -15.74
N ASP A 114 -0.73 -12.82 -16.09
CA ASP A 114 -0.64 -13.27 -17.48
C ASP A 114 -1.87 -12.77 -18.30
N ASP A 115 -1.76 -12.67 -19.62
CA ASP A 115 -2.90 -12.32 -20.48
C ASP A 115 -4.07 -13.31 -20.28
N GLY A 116 -5.27 -12.80 -19.96
CA GLY A 116 -6.47 -13.61 -19.73
C GLY A 116 -6.56 -14.29 -18.37
N GLU A 117 -5.64 -14.01 -17.44
CA GLU A 117 -5.70 -14.52 -16.08
C GLU A 117 -6.88 -13.92 -15.30
N ASP A 118 -7.73 -14.77 -14.74
CA ASP A 118 -8.85 -14.36 -13.90
C ASP A 118 -8.40 -13.86 -12.52
N PRO A 119 -9.16 -12.96 -11.87
CA PRO A 119 -8.86 -12.51 -10.51
C PRO A 119 -8.82 -13.66 -9.50
N GLU A 120 -7.76 -13.71 -8.68
CA GLU A 120 -7.62 -14.74 -7.63
C GLU A 120 -8.74 -14.66 -6.57
N PHE A 121 -9.21 -13.44 -6.28
CA PHE A 121 -10.27 -13.19 -5.32
C PHE A 121 -11.49 -12.54 -5.98
N SER A 122 -12.68 -12.95 -5.54
CA SER A 122 -13.93 -12.31 -5.94
C SER A 122 -13.92 -10.81 -5.62
N THR A 123 -14.67 -10.01 -6.37
CA THR A 123 -14.66 -8.54 -6.21
C THR A 123 -15.11 -8.11 -4.82
N VAL A 124 -16.11 -8.78 -4.25
CA VAL A 124 -16.61 -8.51 -2.90
C VAL A 124 -15.55 -8.86 -1.85
N SER A 125 -14.91 -10.02 -1.97
CA SER A 125 -13.84 -10.43 -1.05
C SER A 125 -12.64 -9.48 -1.13
N TRP A 126 -12.28 -9.03 -2.33
CA TRP A 126 -11.19 -8.08 -2.54
C TRP A 126 -11.46 -6.73 -1.89
N ILE A 127 -12.66 -6.18 -2.07
CA ILE A 127 -13.10 -4.94 -1.41
C ILE A 127 -13.11 -5.09 0.11
N ALA A 128 -13.64 -6.21 0.63
CA ALA A 128 -13.66 -6.48 2.06
C ALA A 128 -12.24 -6.59 2.67
N MET A 129 -11.28 -7.17 1.93
CA MET A 129 -9.89 -7.22 2.35
C MET A 129 -9.22 -5.84 2.35
N MET A 130 -9.52 -4.98 1.37
CA MET A 130 -9.04 -3.60 1.37
C MET A 130 -9.62 -2.79 2.54
N PHE A 131 -10.91 -2.97 2.84
CA PHE A 131 -11.53 -2.39 4.03
C PHE A 131 -10.80 -2.82 5.29
N SER A 132 -10.55 -4.12 5.46
CA SER A 132 -9.83 -4.63 6.63
C SER A 132 -8.40 -4.13 6.75
N ALA A 133 -7.75 -3.75 5.65
CA ALA A 133 -6.41 -3.19 5.67
C ALA A 133 -6.41 -1.66 5.86
N GLY A 134 -7.47 -0.97 5.44
CA GLY A 134 -7.63 0.48 5.60
C GLY A 134 -8.13 0.90 6.97
N MET A 135 -8.90 0.05 7.64
CA MET A 135 -9.28 0.26 9.03
C MET A 135 -8.05 0.07 9.93
N GLY A 136 -7.68 1.11 10.66
CA GLY A 136 -6.52 1.09 11.56
C GLY A 136 -6.66 2.06 12.73
N ILE A 137 -5.63 2.10 13.58
CA ILE A 137 -5.56 2.97 14.78
C ILE A 137 -5.86 4.42 14.42
N GLY A 138 -5.36 4.88 13.26
CA GLY A 138 -5.55 6.24 12.78
C GLY A 138 -7.02 6.67 12.65
N LEU A 139 -7.88 5.83 12.07
CA LEU A 139 -9.32 6.15 11.95
C LEU A 139 -9.97 6.28 13.32
N VAL A 140 -9.57 5.44 14.27
CA VAL A 140 -10.12 5.46 15.63
C VAL A 140 -9.65 6.71 16.37
N PHE A 141 -8.34 6.98 16.35
CA PHE A 141 -7.71 8.11 17.02
C PHE A 141 -8.24 9.45 16.50
N PHE A 142 -8.18 9.67 15.19
CA PHE A 142 -8.56 10.95 14.58
C PHE A 142 -10.05 11.06 14.24
N GLY A 143 -10.82 9.98 14.42
CA GLY A 143 -12.22 9.88 13.99
C GLY A 143 -13.13 10.98 14.51
N VAL A 144 -12.94 11.38 15.78
CA VAL A 144 -13.63 12.51 16.41
C VAL A 144 -12.72 13.73 16.42
N THR A 145 -11.46 13.52 16.82
CA THR A 145 -10.50 14.58 17.11
C THR A 145 -10.26 15.50 15.94
N GLU A 146 -9.99 14.99 14.73
CA GLU A 146 -9.62 15.85 13.61
C GLU A 146 -10.77 16.74 13.11
N PRO A 147 -11.99 16.24 12.86
CA PRO A 147 -13.13 17.09 12.52
C PRO A 147 -13.42 18.17 13.57
N VAL A 148 -13.38 17.81 14.85
CA VAL A 148 -13.62 18.77 15.95
C VAL A 148 -12.49 19.80 16.03
N SER A 149 -11.22 19.37 15.93
CA SER A 149 -10.08 20.30 15.91
C SER A 149 -10.17 21.28 14.75
N HIS A 150 -10.60 20.84 13.55
CA HIS A 150 -10.78 21.73 12.40
C HIS A 150 -12.04 22.61 12.48
N LEU A 151 -13.01 22.27 13.33
CA LEU A 151 -14.15 23.13 13.63
C LEU A 151 -13.73 24.26 14.58
N VAL A 152 -13.03 23.91 15.67
CA VAL A 152 -12.64 24.84 16.73
C VAL A 152 -11.43 25.69 16.34
N THR A 153 -10.41 25.05 15.77
CA THR A 153 -9.19 25.69 15.26
C THR A 153 -9.10 25.49 13.75
N PRO A 154 -9.80 26.32 12.96
CA PRO A 154 -9.94 26.09 11.54
C PRO A 154 -8.61 26.15 10.80
N PRO A 155 -8.48 25.41 9.69
CA PRO A 155 -7.29 25.48 8.86
C PRO A 155 -6.94 26.92 8.46
N PRO A 156 -5.64 27.26 8.32
CA PRO A 156 -5.23 28.61 8.00
C PRO A 156 -5.90 29.16 6.74
N GLY A 157 -6.39 30.39 6.83
CA GLY A 157 -7.11 31.08 5.75
C GLY A 157 -8.57 30.64 5.57
N THR A 158 -9.12 29.83 6.47
CA THR A 158 -10.52 29.36 6.41
C THR A 158 -11.38 29.77 7.60
N GLY A 159 -10.80 30.47 8.58
CA GLY A 159 -11.55 31.05 9.69
C GLY A 159 -12.42 32.25 9.27
N GLY A 160 -13.53 32.47 9.98
CA GLY A 160 -14.42 33.63 9.78
C GLY A 160 -15.64 33.39 8.88
N GLY A 161 -15.84 32.16 8.40
CA GLY A 161 -17.10 31.75 7.78
C GLY A 161 -18.24 31.62 8.79
N ASP A 162 -19.47 31.47 8.30
CA ASP A 162 -20.59 31.07 9.15
C ASP A 162 -20.42 29.62 9.65
N GLU A 163 -21.29 29.19 10.55
CA GLU A 163 -21.21 27.87 11.16
C GLU A 163 -21.30 26.73 10.12
N SER A 164 -22.06 26.94 9.03
CA SER A 164 -22.19 25.95 7.95
C SER A 164 -20.89 25.82 7.16
N GLU A 165 -20.20 26.93 6.89
CA GLU A 165 -18.88 26.93 6.27
C GLU A 165 -17.82 26.27 7.16
N ALA A 166 -17.92 26.45 8.48
CA ALA A 166 -17.00 25.86 9.44
C ALA A 166 -17.08 24.32 9.44
N ILE A 167 -18.29 23.73 9.55
CA ILE A 167 -18.48 22.27 9.37
C ILE A 167 -18.00 21.85 7.97
N ARG A 168 -18.42 22.63 6.98
CA ARG A 168 -17.98 22.66 5.58
C ARG A 168 -16.54 22.17 5.44
N THR A 169 -15.70 23.07 5.93
CA THR A 169 -14.25 23.06 5.83
C THR A 169 -13.64 22.00 6.75
N ALA A 170 -14.18 21.82 7.96
CA ALA A 170 -13.69 20.82 8.89
C ALA A 170 -13.77 19.42 8.28
N MET A 171 -14.94 19.03 7.79
CA MET A 171 -15.15 17.72 7.17
C MET A 171 -14.43 17.58 5.83
N ALA A 172 -14.38 18.63 5.00
CA ALA A 172 -13.63 18.61 3.74
C ALA A 172 -12.12 18.41 3.97
N THR A 173 -11.56 19.07 4.98
CA THR A 173 -10.15 18.95 5.35
C THR A 173 -9.83 17.56 5.90
N THR A 174 -10.68 17.01 6.76
CA THR A 174 -10.53 15.63 7.22
C THR A 174 -10.60 14.65 6.04
N MET A 175 -11.57 14.80 5.15
CA MET A 175 -11.64 13.95 3.96
C MET A 175 -10.40 14.08 3.07
N PHE A 176 -9.81 15.27 2.97
CA PHE A 176 -8.57 15.47 2.23
C PHE A 176 -7.42 14.62 2.73
N HIS A 177 -7.28 14.46 4.05
CA HIS A 177 -6.24 13.64 4.66
C HIS A 177 -6.51 12.13 4.61
N TRP A 178 -7.76 11.69 4.51
CA TRP A 178 -8.17 10.28 4.67
C TRP A 178 -8.84 9.61 3.44
N SER A 179 -8.89 10.30 2.29
CA SER A 179 -9.51 9.80 1.06
C SER A 179 -8.53 9.64 -0.11
N LEU A 180 -8.73 10.34 -1.23
CA LEU A 180 -8.03 10.05 -2.49
C LEU A 180 -6.50 10.11 -2.36
N HIS A 181 -5.96 11.05 -1.58
CA HIS A 181 -4.52 11.24 -1.45
C HIS A 181 -3.77 10.07 -0.80
N PRO A 182 -4.09 9.61 0.43
CA PRO A 182 -3.42 8.44 1.00
C PRO A 182 -3.59 7.20 0.12
N TRP A 183 -4.78 6.98 -0.43
CA TRP A 183 -5.06 5.81 -1.25
C TRP A 183 -4.35 5.85 -2.60
N ALA A 184 -4.12 7.03 -3.17
CA ALA A 184 -3.28 7.17 -4.36
C ALA A 184 -1.80 6.91 -4.06
N ILE A 185 -1.29 7.42 -2.93
CA ILE A 185 0.06 7.15 -2.42
C ILE A 185 0.28 5.62 -2.31
N TYR A 186 -0.67 4.89 -1.73
CA TYR A 186 -0.64 3.42 -1.67
C TYR A 186 -0.77 2.75 -3.04
N ALA A 187 -1.67 3.24 -3.89
CA ALA A 187 -1.92 2.67 -5.20
C ALA A 187 -0.68 2.76 -6.11
N VAL A 188 0.15 3.81 -6.01
CA VAL A 188 1.40 3.91 -6.77
C VAL A 188 2.35 2.76 -6.45
N VAL A 189 2.63 2.53 -5.17
CA VAL A 189 3.53 1.44 -4.74
C VAL A 189 2.89 0.08 -4.99
N GLY A 190 1.60 -0.07 -4.67
CA GLY A 190 0.87 -1.32 -4.86
C GLY A 190 0.79 -1.73 -6.33
N LEU A 191 0.53 -0.78 -7.24
CA LEU A 191 0.52 -1.04 -8.67
C LEU A 191 1.91 -1.40 -9.19
N ALA A 192 2.94 -0.68 -8.74
CA ALA A 192 4.32 -0.96 -9.14
C ALA A 192 4.77 -2.36 -8.70
N LEU A 193 4.44 -2.76 -7.48
CA LEU A 193 4.74 -4.10 -6.97
C LEU A 193 3.91 -5.19 -7.67
N ALA A 194 2.61 -4.96 -7.86
CA ALA A 194 1.72 -5.92 -8.53
C ALA A 194 2.18 -6.18 -9.96
N TYR A 195 2.48 -5.12 -10.72
CA TYR A 195 3.01 -5.24 -12.07
C TYR A 195 4.39 -5.92 -12.09
N SER A 196 5.30 -5.48 -11.21
CA SER A 196 6.66 -6.03 -11.11
C SER A 196 6.65 -7.54 -10.81
N VAL A 197 5.76 -8.00 -9.93
CA VAL A 197 5.71 -9.39 -9.47
C VAL A 197 4.82 -10.27 -10.35
N PHE A 198 3.59 -9.87 -10.65
CA PHE A 198 2.66 -10.74 -11.38
C PHE A 198 2.86 -10.67 -12.88
N ARG A 199 3.03 -9.45 -13.43
CA ARG A 199 3.23 -9.26 -14.88
C ARG A 199 4.68 -9.51 -15.31
N LYS A 200 5.67 -9.04 -14.54
CA LYS A 200 7.10 -9.15 -14.88
C LYS A 200 7.85 -10.26 -14.13
N ARG A 201 7.20 -10.97 -13.20
CA ARG A 201 7.78 -12.09 -12.42
C ARG A 201 9.09 -11.77 -11.72
N ARG A 202 9.24 -10.52 -11.25
CA ARG A 202 10.40 -10.04 -10.49
C ARG A 202 10.25 -10.36 -9.00
N ALA A 203 11.30 -10.06 -8.24
CA ALA A 203 11.26 -10.16 -6.78
C ALA A 203 10.22 -9.20 -6.18
N LEU A 204 9.60 -9.60 -5.06
CA LEU A 204 8.73 -8.71 -4.26
C LEU A 204 9.58 -7.76 -3.39
N THR A 205 10.38 -6.92 -4.06
CA THR A 205 11.14 -5.83 -3.45
C THR A 205 10.79 -4.51 -4.15
N ILE A 206 10.94 -3.39 -3.43
CA ILE A 206 10.69 -2.07 -4.02
C ILE A 206 11.73 -1.81 -5.11
N SER A 207 12.99 -2.17 -4.85
CA SER A 207 14.09 -2.07 -5.81
C SER A 207 13.82 -2.76 -7.14
N ALA A 208 13.16 -3.92 -7.14
CA ALA A 208 12.86 -4.67 -8.37
C ALA A 208 11.94 -3.91 -9.34
N ALA A 209 11.06 -3.06 -8.82
CA ALA A 209 10.20 -2.21 -9.64
C ALA A 209 10.97 -1.10 -10.39
N PHE A 210 12.22 -0.81 -10.01
CA PHE A 210 13.10 0.14 -10.71
C PHE A 210 13.87 -0.47 -11.88
N THR A 211 13.68 -1.76 -12.18
CA THR A 211 14.49 -2.47 -13.18
C THR A 211 14.42 -1.82 -14.57
N SER A 212 13.26 -1.29 -14.98
CA SER A 212 13.10 -0.59 -16.27
C SER A 212 13.89 0.71 -16.33
N LEU A 213 13.98 1.44 -15.22
CA LEU A 213 14.61 2.75 -15.13
C LEU A 213 16.13 2.64 -14.96
N LEU A 214 16.57 1.86 -13.98
CA LEU A 214 17.98 1.78 -13.56
C LEU A 214 18.73 0.60 -14.20
N GLY A 215 18.02 -0.36 -14.77
CA GLY A 215 18.58 -1.60 -15.30
C GLY A 215 18.84 -2.65 -14.21
N LYS A 216 18.80 -3.92 -14.61
CA LYS A 216 18.93 -5.07 -13.70
C LYS A 216 20.22 -5.08 -12.88
N ARG A 217 21.36 -4.74 -13.49
CA ARG A 217 22.67 -4.72 -12.81
C ARG A 217 22.73 -3.70 -11.67
N THR A 218 22.10 -2.55 -11.85
CA THR A 218 22.08 -1.47 -10.85
C THR A 218 21.14 -1.83 -9.70
N VAL A 219 19.99 -2.41 -10.02
CA VAL A 219 18.99 -2.89 -9.04
C VAL A 219 19.53 -4.05 -8.19
N ASP A 220 20.23 -5.01 -8.80
CA ASP A 220 20.87 -6.11 -8.05
C ASP A 220 22.11 -5.66 -7.24
N GLY A 221 22.51 -4.38 -7.39
CA GLY A 221 23.69 -3.77 -6.79
C GLY A 221 23.40 -2.88 -5.57
N PRO A 222 24.34 -1.97 -5.22
CA PRO A 222 24.22 -1.12 -4.04
C PRO A 222 23.01 -0.17 -4.07
N VAL A 223 22.63 0.34 -5.25
CA VAL A 223 21.51 1.28 -5.39
C VAL A 223 20.18 0.60 -5.06
N GLY A 224 19.92 -0.60 -5.56
CA GLY A 224 18.70 -1.33 -5.19
C GLY A 224 18.66 -1.70 -3.71
N ARG A 225 19.80 -2.06 -3.11
CA ARG A 225 19.88 -2.26 -1.66
C ARG A 225 19.56 -0.98 -0.88
N ALA A 226 20.03 0.19 -1.33
CA ALA A 226 19.70 1.47 -0.70
C ALA A 226 18.19 1.75 -0.76
N ILE A 227 17.54 1.50 -1.90
CA ILE A 227 16.08 1.62 -2.05
C ILE A 227 15.35 0.73 -1.05
N ASP A 228 15.75 -0.54 -0.93
CA ASP A 228 15.12 -1.47 0.00
C ASP A 228 15.40 -1.12 1.47
N ILE A 229 16.57 -0.53 1.79
CA ILE A 229 16.89 0.00 3.13
C ILE A 229 15.97 1.18 3.47
N PHE A 230 15.79 2.14 2.56
CA PHE A 230 14.86 3.25 2.77
C PHE A 230 13.41 2.77 2.93
N ALA A 231 13.01 1.73 2.19
CA ALA A 231 11.70 1.10 2.37
C ALA A 231 11.53 0.48 3.76
N ILE A 232 12.57 -0.16 4.30
CA ILE A 232 12.55 -0.69 5.68
C ILE A 232 12.45 0.46 6.69
N PHE A 233 13.20 1.55 6.53
CA PHE A 233 13.12 2.71 7.42
C PHE A 233 11.76 3.39 7.40
N ALA A 234 11.24 3.65 6.21
CA ALA A 234 9.89 4.15 6.01
C ALA A 234 8.88 3.28 6.78
N THR A 235 8.92 1.96 6.57
CA THR A 235 8.01 1.03 7.23
C THR A 235 8.19 1.04 8.76
N LEU A 236 9.43 1.10 9.25
CA LEU A 236 9.76 1.07 10.67
C LEU A 236 9.18 2.29 11.41
N PHE A 237 9.53 3.50 10.97
CA PHE A 237 9.09 4.74 11.62
C PHE A 237 7.58 4.98 11.41
N GLY A 238 7.06 4.67 10.22
CA GLY A 238 5.62 4.74 9.95
C GLY A 238 4.79 3.82 10.83
N SER A 239 5.26 2.58 11.03
CA SER A 239 4.58 1.63 11.93
C SER A 239 4.72 2.07 13.39
N ALA A 240 5.91 2.51 13.81
CA ALA A 240 6.15 2.99 15.16
C ALA A 240 5.23 4.15 15.56
N THR A 241 4.96 5.06 14.62
CA THR A 241 4.00 6.17 14.78
C THR A 241 2.60 5.66 15.12
N SER A 242 2.09 4.71 14.35
CA SER A 242 0.77 4.13 14.56
C SER A 242 0.68 3.36 15.88
N LEU A 243 1.76 2.65 16.25
CA LEU A 243 1.86 1.97 17.54
C LEU A 243 1.86 2.98 18.70
N GLY A 244 2.59 4.09 18.56
CA GLY A 244 2.62 5.20 19.53
C GLY A 244 1.26 5.83 19.72
N LEU A 245 0.56 6.18 18.63
CA LEU A 245 -0.83 6.66 18.66
C LEU A 245 -1.76 5.67 19.38
N GLY A 246 -1.58 4.37 19.13
CA GLY A 246 -2.37 3.33 19.80
C GLY A 246 -2.09 3.25 21.30
N ALA A 247 -0.84 3.43 21.71
CA ALA A 247 -0.48 3.48 23.12
C ALA A 247 -1.06 4.70 23.83
N LEU A 248 -1.03 5.87 23.19
CA LEU A 248 -1.68 7.10 23.70
C LEU A 248 -3.19 6.89 23.86
N GLN A 249 -3.85 6.33 22.84
CA GLN A 249 -5.29 6.06 22.91
C GLN A 249 -5.65 5.05 24.01
N ILE A 250 -4.89 3.96 24.16
CA ILE A 250 -5.13 2.98 25.24
C ILE A 250 -4.86 3.62 26.61
N GLY A 251 -3.83 4.45 26.69
CA GLY A 251 -3.47 5.19 27.89
C GLY A 251 -4.59 6.07 28.39
N SER A 252 -5.09 6.97 27.54
CA SER A 252 -6.22 7.84 27.88
C SER A 252 -7.50 7.04 28.19
N GLY A 253 -7.77 5.97 27.46
CA GLY A 253 -8.89 5.09 27.77
C GLY A 253 -8.77 4.43 29.16
N LEU A 254 -7.56 4.09 29.59
CA LEU A 254 -7.30 3.51 30.90
C LEU A 254 -7.53 4.53 32.02
N GLU A 255 -7.08 5.78 31.87
CA GLU A 255 -7.35 6.86 32.81
C GLU A 255 -8.85 7.02 33.06
N ILE A 256 -9.61 7.09 31.97
CA ILE A 256 -11.06 7.34 32.01
C ILE A 256 -11.81 6.13 32.60
N VAL A 257 -11.47 4.91 32.19
CA VAL A 257 -12.20 3.70 32.63
C VAL A 257 -11.80 3.27 34.04
N ALA A 258 -10.51 3.34 34.38
CA ALA A 258 -10.04 2.94 35.70
C ALA A 258 -10.15 4.06 36.75
N GLY A 259 -10.40 5.31 36.32
CA GLY A 259 -10.45 6.48 37.20
C GLY A 259 -9.10 6.74 37.90
N ILE A 260 -8.02 6.22 37.32
CA ILE A 260 -6.66 6.54 37.75
C ILE A 260 -6.30 7.84 37.04
N GLY A 261 -5.86 8.86 37.76
CA GLY A 261 -5.49 10.16 37.16
C GLY A 261 -4.36 10.04 36.12
N GLU A 262 -3.86 11.17 35.65
CA GLU A 262 -2.85 11.26 34.58
C GLU A 262 -1.75 10.19 34.69
N ILE A 263 -1.65 9.36 33.66
CA ILE A 263 -0.63 8.32 33.58
C ILE A 263 0.64 8.90 32.93
N GLY A 264 1.77 8.73 33.60
CA GLY A 264 3.04 9.17 33.07
C GLY A 264 3.56 8.29 31.91
N ASN A 265 4.57 8.78 31.22
CA ASN A 265 5.26 8.10 30.12
C ASN A 265 5.71 6.66 30.43
N GLY A 266 5.99 6.34 31.70
CA GLY A 266 6.32 4.97 32.12
C GLY A 266 5.19 3.96 31.86
N VAL A 267 3.93 4.36 32.02
CA VAL A 267 2.77 3.48 31.73
C VAL A 267 2.58 3.32 30.24
N LEU A 268 2.74 4.38 29.45
CA LEU A 268 2.67 4.32 27.98
C LEU A 268 3.75 3.39 27.41
N VAL A 269 4.99 3.47 27.92
CA VAL A 269 6.07 2.55 27.58
C VAL A 269 5.73 1.11 27.99
N ALA A 270 5.11 0.91 29.16
CA ALA A 270 4.66 -0.41 29.59
C ALA A 270 3.55 -0.98 28.68
N ILE A 271 2.60 -0.17 28.24
CA ILE A 271 1.56 -0.55 27.26
C ILE A 271 2.22 -1.02 25.96
N ILE A 272 3.14 -0.22 25.41
CA ILE A 272 3.90 -0.58 24.19
C ILE A 272 4.65 -1.90 24.40
N ALA A 273 5.33 -2.06 25.53
CA ALA A 273 6.09 -3.28 25.83
C ALA A 273 5.19 -4.52 25.93
N VAL A 274 4.04 -4.42 26.60
CA VAL A 274 3.07 -5.51 26.75
C VAL A 274 2.47 -5.90 25.38
N LEU A 275 2.05 -4.92 24.59
CA LEU A 275 1.47 -5.19 23.26
C LEU A 275 2.52 -5.72 22.28
N THR A 276 3.76 -5.23 22.36
CA THR A 276 4.89 -5.76 21.59
C THR A 276 5.18 -7.21 21.99
N ALA A 277 5.15 -7.53 23.29
CA ALA A 277 5.31 -8.91 23.78
C ALA A 277 4.16 -9.82 23.28
N ALA A 278 2.92 -9.34 23.30
CA ALA A 278 1.77 -10.07 22.78
C ALA A 278 1.93 -10.38 21.28
N PHE A 279 2.41 -9.41 20.50
CA PHE A 279 2.80 -9.63 19.11
C PHE A 279 3.93 -10.67 18.97
N VAL A 280 5.01 -10.58 19.74
CA VAL A 280 6.13 -11.53 19.65
C VAL A 280 5.65 -12.96 19.92
N VAL A 281 4.78 -13.15 20.91
CA VAL A 281 4.15 -14.46 21.19
C VAL A 281 3.34 -14.94 19.98
N SER A 282 2.56 -14.06 19.34
CA SER A 282 1.83 -14.36 18.10
C SER A 282 2.77 -14.78 16.96
N ALA A 283 3.86 -14.05 16.73
CA ALA A 283 4.83 -14.32 15.67
C ALA A 283 5.60 -15.65 15.89
N VAL A 284 5.95 -15.97 17.14
CA VAL A 284 6.69 -17.20 17.50
C VAL A 284 5.78 -18.43 17.41
N SER A 285 4.56 -18.31 17.94
CA SER A 285 3.58 -19.41 17.98
C SER A 285 3.13 -19.87 16.59
N GLY A 286 3.32 -19.03 15.56
CA GLY A 286 3.01 -19.38 14.17
C GLY A 286 1.52 -19.59 13.94
N ILE A 287 0.67 -19.01 14.79
CA ILE A 287 -0.78 -19.10 14.71
C ILE A 287 -1.25 -18.16 13.59
N SER A 288 -0.96 -18.52 12.33
CA SER A 288 -1.47 -17.82 11.15
C SER A 288 -3.00 -17.75 11.13
N ARG A 289 -3.67 -18.71 11.77
CA ARG A 289 -5.12 -18.68 12.02
C ARG A 289 -5.55 -17.62 13.03
N GLY A 290 -4.72 -17.31 14.02
CA GLY A 290 -5.00 -16.39 15.12
C GLY A 290 -5.01 -14.96 14.66
N ILE A 291 -4.04 -14.56 13.83
CA ILE A 291 -3.99 -13.22 13.21
C ILE A 291 -5.21 -12.99 12.32
N LYS A 292 -5.61 -13.98 11.52
CA LYS A 292 -6.83 -13.90 10.69
C LYS A 292 -8.09 -13.74 11.55
N TRP A 293 -8.18 -14.47 12.66
CA TRP A 293 -9.29 -14.35 13.60
C TRP A 293 -9.32 -12.98 14.29
N LEU A 294 -8.17 -12.49 14.77
CA LEU A 294 -8.04 -11.16 15.40
C LEU A 294 -8.51 -10.07 14.44
N SER A 295 -8.05 -10.10 13.18
CA SER A 295 -8.45 -9.13 12.16
C SER A 295 -9.96 -9.17 11.89
N ASN A 296 -10.56 -10.35 11.78
CA ASN A 296 -12.01 -10.49 11.59
C ASN A 296 -12.81 -9.99 12.81
N ILE A 297 -12.38 -10.34 14.03
CA ILE A 297 -12.99 -9.83 15.27
C ILE A 297 -12.92 -8.30 15.27
N ASN A 298 -11.78 -7.73 14.88
CA ASN A 298 -11.60 -6.30 14.87
C ASN A 298 -12.56 -5.60 13.91
N MET A 299 -12.81 -6.19 12.73
CA MET A 299 -13.77 -5.65 11.77
C MET A 299 -15.20 -5.66 12.32
N VAL A 300 -15.58 -6.73 13.03
CA VAL A 300 -16.88 -6.81 13.69
C VAL A 300 -16.99 -5.79 14.82
N LEU A 301 -15.96 -5.63 15.66
CA LEU A 301 -15.95 -4.63 16.73
C LEU A 301 -16.04 -3.21 16.18
N ALA A 302 -15.28 -2.88 15.15
CA ALA A 302 -15.32 -1.57 14.52
C ALA A 302 -16.69 -1.27 13.90
N ALA A 303 -17.28 -2.23 13.18
CA ALA A 303 -18.62 -2.09 12.61
C ALA A 303 -19.69 -1.97 13.69
N ALA A 304 -19.60 -2.75 14.78
CA ALA A 304 -20.53 -2.68 15.90
C ALA A 304 -20.44 -1.33 16.63
N LEU A 305 -19.22 -0.81 16.85
CA LEU A 305 -19.01 0.50 17.46
C LEU A 305 -19.56 1.62 16.57
N ALA A 306 -19.26 1.59 15.26
CA ALA A 306 -19.79 2.57 14.32
C ALA A 306 -21.32 2.53 14.25
N LEU A 307 -21.92 1.34 14.23
CA LEU A 307 -23.37 1.17 14.25
C LEU A 307 -23.98 1.70 15.55
N PHE A 308 -23.35 1.41 16.69
CA PHE A 308 -23.78 1.91 17.99
C PHE A 308 -23.78 3.44 18.02
N VAL A 309 -22.67 4.08 17.63
CA VAL A 309 -22.58 5.56 17.59
C VAL A 309 -23.57 6.14 16.59
N PHE A 310 -23.76 5.51 15.43
CA PHE A 310 -24.71 5.97 14.43
C PHE A 310 -26.17 5.96 14.92
N VAL A 311 -26.58 4.89 15.61
CA VAL A 311 -27.97 4.73 16.08
C VAL A 311 -28.26 5.55 17.33
N ILE A 312 -27.30 5.67 18.24
CA ILE A 312 -27.47 6.33 19.54
C ILE A 312 -27.11 7.82 19.47
N GLY A 313 -26.13 8.19 18.65
CA GLY A 313 -25.76 9.57 18.38
C GLY A 313 -26.74 10.29 17.45
N PRO A 314 -26.33 11.43 16.87
CA PRO A 314 -27.21 12.29 16.09
C PRO A 314 -27.42 11.74 14.67
N THR A 315 -28.17 10.64 14.52
CA THR A 315 -28.33 9.87 13.27
C THR A 315 -28.67 10.74 12.05
N ILE A 316 -29.62 11.65 12.20
CA ILE A 316 -30.08 12.51 11.09
C ILE A 316 -29.00 13.53 10.70
N PHE A 317 -28.27 14.08 11.68
CA PHE A 317 -27.15 14.97 11.42
C PHE A 317 -26.05 14.23 10.65
N ILE A 318 -25.68 13.01 11.08
CA ILE A 318 -24.70 12.15 10.40
C ILE A 318 -25.11 11.90 8.94
N LEU A 319 -26.38 11.57 8.68
CA LEU A 319 -26.88 11.34 7.32
C LEU A 319 -26.82 12.60 6.45
N ASN A 320 -27.16 13.77 7.01
CA ASN A 320 -27.06 15.05 6.33
C ASN A 320 -25.59 15.50 6.10
N LEU A 321 -24.68 15.04 6.96
CA LEU A 321 -23.26 15.35 6.86
C LEU A 321 -22.60 14.66 5.66
N LEU A 322 -23.11 13.50 5.22
CA LEU A 322 -22.58 12.77 4.06
C LEU A 322 -22.56 13.60 2.76
N PRO A 323 -23.69 14.10 2.23
CA PRO A 323 -23.68 14.92 1.01
C PRO A 323 -22.93 16.24 1.20
N THR A 324 -23.02 16.84 2.40
CA THR A 324 -22.31 18.08 2.75
C THR A 324 -20.79 17.90 2.65
N THR A 325 -20.29 16.79 3.19
CA THR A 325 -18.86 16.44 3.18
C THR A 325 -18.37 16.14 1.77
N ILE A 326 -19.14 15.38 0.96
CA ILE A 326 -18.78 15.09 -0.43
C ILE A 326 -18.68 16.40 -1.23
N GLY A 327 -19.69 17.27 -1.12
CA GLY A 327 -19.72 18.56 -1.82
C GLY A 327 -18.54 19.45 -1.44
N GLY A 328 -18.34 19.65 -0.13
CA GLY A 328 -17.22 20.44 0.40
C GLY A 328 -15.85 19.92 0.00
N TYR A 329 -15.67 18.60 0.04
CA TYR A 329 -14.41 17.98 -0.34
C TYR A 329 -14.02 18.33 -1.78
N PHE A 330 -14.93 18.15 -2.74
CA PHE A 330 -14.64 18.45 -4.15
C PHE A 330 -14.54 19.95 -4.43
N GLU A 331 -15.32 20.78 -3.73
CA GLU A 331 -15.26 22.25 -3.83
C GLU A 331 -13.87 22.77 -3.39
N GLN A 332 -13.36 22.29 -2.26
CA GLN A 332 -12.15 22.83 -1.65
C GLN A 332 -10.86 22.10 -2.07
N LEU A 333 -10.96 20.97 -2.78
CA LEU A 333 -9.85 20.07 -3.12
C LEU A 333 -8.62 20.79 -3.68
N ALA A 334 -8.82 21.64 -4.69
CA ALA A 334 -7.73 22.34 -5.37
C ALA A 334 -7.00 23.32 -4.44
N VAL A 335 -7.73 24.04 -3.58
CA VAL A 335 -7.17 24.99 -2.62
C VAL A 335 -6.39 24.25 -1.53
N MET A 336 -6.95 23.14 -1.01
CA MET A 336 -6.25 22.30 -0.04
C MET A 336 -4.96 21.70 -0.62
N SER A 337 -5.00 21.20 -1.86
CA SER A 337 -3.81 20.68 -2.57
C SER A 337 -2.71 21.73 -2.80
N ALA A 338 -3.07 23.01 -2.91
CA ALA A 338 -2.12 24.10 -3.16
C ALA A 338 -1.63 24.79 -1.88
N ARG A 339 -2.17 24.44 -0.70
CA ARG A 339 -1.77 25.07 0.57
C ARG A 339 -0.32 24.73 0.90
N THR A 340 0.52 25.76 0.94
CA THR A 340 1.93 25.68 1.29
C THR A 340 2.29 26.86 2.20
N GLU A 341 3.49 26.86 2.79
CA GLU A 341 3.98 27.95 3.62
C GLU A 341 3.89 29.33 2.92
N ALA A 342 4.01 29.37 1.59
CA ALA A 342 3.86 30.60 0.81
C ALA A 342 2.49 31.29 0.97
N ALA A 343 1.46 30.56 1.42
CA ALA A 343 0.10 31.11 1.60
C ALA A 343 -0.08 31.94 2.88
N GLY A 344 0.84 31.86 3.86
CA GLY A 344 0.66 32.59 5.12
C GLY A 344 1.80 32.45 6.14
N GLY A 345 3.01 32.12 5.69
CA GLY A 345 4.21 32.10 6.52
C GLY A 345 4.19 31.04 7.62
N GLU A 346 4.82 31.37 8.75
CA GLU A 346 5.12 30.44 9.85
C GLU A 346 3.87 29.77 10.46
N ALA A 347 2.77 30.52 10.61
CA ALA A 347 1.51 29.96 11.13
C ALA A 347 0.93 28.87 10.21
N VAL A 348 1.05 29.04 8.90
CA VAL A 348 0.65 28.01 7.93
C VAL A 348 1.60 26.83 7.98
N ALA A 349 2.91 27.07 8.08
CA ALA A 349 3.91 26.01 8.20
C ALA A 349 3.66 25.13 9.44
N ALA A 350 3.39 25.74 10.60
CA ALA A 350 3.10 25.03 11.85
C ALA A 350 1.84 24.16 11.75
N TRP A 351 0.76 24.68 11.14
CA TRP A 351 -0.45 23.89 10.91
C TRP A 351 -0.20 22.75 9.92
N LEU A 352 0.53 23.01 8.83
CA LEU A 352 0.87 21.99 7.84
C LEU A 352 1.73 20.90 8.47
N SER A 353 2.68 21.22 9.34
CA SER A 353 3.51 20.22 10.02
C SER A 353 2.73 19.35 10.99
N GLY A 354 1.74 19.91 11.69
CA GLY A 354 0.88 19.15 12.62
C GLY A 354 -0.19 18.30 11.92
N TRP A 355 -0.56 18.64 10.68
CA TRP A 355 -1.65 17.99 9.94
C TRP A 355 -1.19 17.47 8.58
N THR A 356 -1.23 18.30 7.54
CA THR A 356 -1.12 17.85 6.14
C THR A 356 0.22 17.19 5.80
N ILE A 357 1.35 17.79 6.19
CA ILE A 357 2.68 17.22 5.95
C ILE A 357 2.91 16.00 6.83
N PHE A 358 2.43 16.02 8.08
CA PHE A 358 2.45 14.84 8.94
C PHE A 358 1.74 13.66 8.27
N TYR A 359 0.52 13.86 7.79
CA TYR A 359 -0.24 12.83 7.09
C TYR A 359 0.48 12.36 5.82
N TRP A 360 0.99 13.27 4.97
CA TRP A 360 1.74 12.85 3.78
C TRP A 360 2.98 12.03 4.11
N ALA A 361 3.74 12.43 5.12
CA ALA A 361 4.89 11.68 5.59
C ALA A 361 4.47 10.30 6.14
N TRP A 362 3.44 10.26 6.97
CA TRP A 362 2.93 9.03 7.55
C TRP A 362 2.43 8.06 6.48
N TRP A 363 1.65 8.54 5.52
CA TRP A 363 1.15 7.74 4.39
C TRP A 363 2.28 7.22 3.50
N VAL A 364 3.24 8.08 3.14
CA VAL A 364 4.44 7.67 2.40
C VAL A 364 5.20 6.57 3.14
N SER A 365 5.36 6.70 4.45
CA SER A 365 6.10 5.75 5.28
C SER A 365 5.43 4.36 5.36
N TRP A 366 4.09 4.31 5.25
CA TRP A 366 3.30 3.08 5.23
C TRP A 366 3.23 2.37 3.88
N THR A 367 3.61 3.03 2.79
CA THR A 367 3.45 2.47 1.44
C THR A 367 4.14 1.12 1.19
N PRO A 368 5.34 0.79 1.72
CA PRO A 368 5.92 -0.52 1.44
C PRO A 368 5.07 -1.64 2.04
N PHE A 369 4.45 -1.39 3.20
CA PHE A 369 3.54 -2.31 3.85
C PHE A 369 2.22 -2.42 3.10
N VAL A 370 1.49 -1.32 2.98
CA VAL A 370 0.14 -1.30 2.39
C VAL A 370 0.19 -1.66 0.91
N GLY A 371 1.16 -1.12 0.16
CA GLY A 371 1.36 -1.42 -1.26
C GLY A 371 1.63 -2.90 -1.51
N MET A 372 2.47 -3.55 -0.68
CA MET A 372 2.73 -4.99 -0.80
C MET A 372 1.48 -5.83 -0.52
N PHE A 373 0.69 -5.44 0.49
CA PHE A 373 -0.58 -6.11 0.79
C PHE A 373 -1.57 -5.98 -0.38
N ILE A 374 -1.84 -4.76 -0.84
CA ILE A 374 -2.77 -4.47 -1.93
C ILE A 374 -2.32 -5.17 -3.21
N ALA A 375 -1.02 -5.16 -3.52
CA ALA A 375 -0.50 -5.87 -4.67
C ALA A 375 -0.90 -7.35 -4.65
N ARG A 376 -0.65 -8.05 -3.54
CA ARG A 376 -0.89 -9.49 -3.41
C ARG A 376 -2.33 -9.90 -3.57
N ILE A 377 -3.27 -9.10 -3.07
CA ILE A 377 -4.71 -9.43 -3.17
C ILE A 377 -5.32 -9.04 -4.53
N SER A 378 -4.55 -8.39 -5.41
CA SER A 378 -5.05 -7.82 -6.67
C SER A 378 -4.57 -8.55 -7.93
N ARG A 379 -4.01 -9.75 -7.78
CA ARG A 379 -3.60 -10.59 -8.91
C ARG A 379 -4.77 -10.90 -9.84
N GLY A 380 -4.52 -10.81 -11.16
CA GLY A 380 -5.52 -11.05 -12.22
C GLY A 380 -6.49 -9.88 -12.47
N ARG A 381 -6.39 -8.77 -11.72
CA ARG A 381 -7.18 -7.55 -11.99
C ARG A 381 -6.53 -6.70 -13.07
N THR A 382 -7.32 -5.95 -13.82
CA THR A 382 -6.76 -4.91 -14.69
C THR A 382 -6.29 -3.71 -13.86
N ILE A 383 -5.34 -2.94 -14.38
CA ILE A 383 -4.86 -1.71 -13.73
C ILE A 383 -6.02 -0.76 -13.42
N ARG A 384 -7.00 -0.63 -14.32
CA ARG A 384 -8.17 0.22 -14.07
C ARG A 384 -9.00 -0.28 -12.89
N GLN A 385 -9.31 -1.58 -12.84
CA GLN A 385 -10.04 -2.17 -11.72
C GLN A 385 -9.29 -1.98 -10.41
N PHE A 386 -7.98 -2.24 -10.41
CA PHE A 386 -7.08 -2.03 -9.28
C PHE A 386 -7.20 -0.59 -8.74
N VAL A 387 -6.94 0.41 -9.59
CA VAL A 387 -6.91 1.81 -9.17
C VAL A 387 -8.29 2.26 -8.69
N THR A 388 -9.36 1.94 -9.42
CA THR A 388 -10.71 2.32 -9.01
C THR A 388 -11.09 1.73 -7.67
N GLY A 389 -10.85 0.43 -7.43
CA GLY A 389 -11.21 -0.17 -6.15
C GLY A 389 -10.34 0.30 -4.99
N VAL A 390 -9.03 0.52 -5.20
CA VAL A 390 -8.11 1.02 -4.16
C VAL A 390 -8.43 2.46 -3.77
N LEU A 391 -8.87 3.30 -4.70
CA LEU A 391 -9.27 4.68 -4.39
C LEU A 391 -10.67 4.76 -3.79
N VAL A 392 -11.66 4.10 -4.41
CA VAL A 392 -13.08 4.33 -4.09
C VAL A 392 -13.49 3.61 -2.82
N ALA A 393 -13.20 2.31 -2.69
CA ALA A 393 -13.74 1.53 -1.58
C ALA A 393 -13.29 2.06 -0.20
N PRO A 394 -12.00 2.37 0.01
CA PRO A 394 -11.58 2.91 1.29
C PRO A 394 -11.99 4.36 1.52
N THR A 395 -12.09 5.18 0.46
CA THR A 395 -12.60 6.56 0.57
C THR A 395 -14.05 6.58 1.09
N LEU A 396 -14.90 5.67 0.62
CA LEU A 396 -16.28 5.55 1.11
C LEU A 396 -16.34 5.14 2.58
N VAL A 397 -15.40 4.31 3.01
CA VAL A 397 -15.28 3.89 4.41
C VAL A 397 -14.87 5.05 5.28
N SER A 398 -13.84 5.80 4.89
CA SER A 398 -13.43 7.03 5.60
C SER A 398 -14.59 8.01 5.68
N LEU A 399 -15.32 8.23 4.56
CA LEU A 399 -16.48 9.11 4.52
C LEU A 399 -17.54 8.72 5.56
N VAL A 400 -17.92 7.44 5.60
CA VAL A 400 -18.93 6.94 6.56
C VAL A 400 -18.40 7.03 7.99
N TRP A 401 -17.14 6.67 8.22
CA TRP A 401 -16.54 6.69 9.56
C TRP A 401 -16.46 8.11 10.12
N PHE A 402 -15.91 9.07 9.37
CA PHE A 402 -15.84 10.47 9.81
C PHE A 402 -17.20 11.13 9.86
N ALA A 403 -18.15 10.75 9.01
CA ALA A 403 -19.53 11.23 9.17
C ALA A 403 -20.14 10.77 10.51
N ILE A 404 -19.89 9.53 10.94
CA ILE A 404 -20.41 8.99 12.20
C ILE A 404 -19.70 9.62 13.41
N PHE A 405 -18.38 9.47 13.50
CA PHE A 405 -17.62 9.89 14.69
C PHE A 405 -17.36 11.40 14.70
N GLY A 406 -16.96 11.97 13.56
CA GLY A 406 -16.81 13.42 13.42
C GLY A 406 -18.14 14.14 13.55
N GLY A 407 -19.22 13.55 13.00
CA GLY A 407 -20.57 14.08 13.17
C GLY A 407 -21.04 14.08 14.63
N LEU A 408 -20.77 13.01 15.39
CA LEU A 408 -21.00 12.99 16.84
C LEU A 408 -20.21 14.12 17.54
N GLY A 409 -18.91 14.22 17.28
CA GLY A 409 -18.06 15.22 17.91
C GLY A 409 -18.51 16.65 17.64
N ILE A 410 -18.83 16.96 16.38
CA ILE A 410 -19.31 18.29 15.97
C ILE A 410 -20.65 18.62 16.65
N ASP A 411 -21.58 17.66 16.74
CA ASP A 411 -22.87 17.87 17.40
C ASP A 411 -22.73 18.12 18.90
N LEU A 412 -21.84 17.38 19.57
CA LEU A 412 -21.55 17.57 21.00
C LEU A 412 -20.86 18.91 21.27
N GLU A 413 -19.88 19.30 20.44
CA GLU A 413 -19.21 20.60 20.55
C GLU A 413 -20.22 21.75 20.43
N ARG A 414 -21.18 21.63 19.49
CA ARG A 414 -22.29 22.60 19.34
C ARG A 414 -23.25 22.62 20.53
N ALA A 415 -23.43 21.47 21.18
CA ALA A 415 -24.22 21.35 22.40
C ALA A 415 -23.47 21.93 23.63
N GLY A 416 -22.23 22.38 23.47
CA GLY A 416 -21.42 23.00 24.52
C GLY A 416 -20.54 22.02 25.30
N VAL A 417 -20.41 20.78 24.84
CA VAL A 417 -19.43 19.83 25.38
C VAL A 417 -18.07 20.19 24.78
N ASP A 418 -17.15 20.69 25.61
CA ASP A 418 -15.83 21.10 25.16
C ASP A 418 -14.96 19.88 24.82
N LEU A 419 -14.95 19.52 23.55
CA LEU A 419 -14.17 18.42 22.99
C LEU A 419 -12.87 18.94 22.34
N GLY A 420 -12.88 20.18 21.85
CA GLY A 420 -11.80 20.73 21.05
C GLY A 420 -10.79 21.62 21.79
N SER A 421 -11.11 22.18 22.96
CA SER A 421 -10.27 23.22 23.59
C SER A 421 -9.66 22.86 24.94
N SER A 422 -10.20 21.89 25.68
CA SER A 422 -9.70 21.51 27.01
C SER A 422 -9.10 20.09 27.14
N GLY A 423 -9.18 19.26 26.12
CA GLY A 423 -8.72 17.86 26.15
C GLY A 423 -7.51 17.58 25.26
N SER A 424 -6.78 16.50 25.56
CA SER A 424 -5.73 16.00 24.66
C SER A 424 -6.33 15.23 23.46
N PRO A 425 -5.66 15.21 22.29
CA PRO A 425 -6.15 14.54 21.08
C PRO A 425 -6.60 13.09 21.28
N GLU A 426 -5.89 12.34 22.12
CA GLU A 426 -6.18 10.93 22.45
C GLU A 426 -7.40 10.76 23.37
N ALA A 427 -7.77 11.79 24.15
CA ALA A 427 -8.91 11.75 25.05
C ALA A 427 -10.24 12.08 24.35
N THR A 428 -10.22 12.88 23.28
CA THR A 428 -11.42 13.43 22.63
C THR A 428 -12.47 12.37 22.26
N LEU A 429 -12.05 11.22 21.71
CA LEU A 429 -12.99 10.12 21.40
C LEU A 429 -13.69 9.61 22.66
N PHE A 430 -12.97 9.42 23.76
CA PHE A 430 -13.55 8.90 25.00
C PHE A 430 -14.45 9.92 25.68
N THR A 431 -14.10 11.21 25.62
CA THR A 431 -14.98 12.30 26.08
C THR A 431 -16.29 12.31 25.29
N ALA A 432 -16.23 12.16 23.96
CA ALA A 432 -17.44 12.06 23.15
C ALA A 432 -18.27 10.81 23.48
N LEU A 433 -17.63 9.67 23.75
CA LEU A 433 -18.31 8.44 24.18
C LEU A 433 -18.90 8.54 25.59
N ALA A 434 -18.35 9.40 26.46
CA ALA A 434 -18.87 9.62 27.81
C ALA A 434 -20.27 10.23 27.80
N GLU A 435 -20.61 10.97 26.74
CA GLU A 435 -21.93 11.57 26.52
C GLU A 435 -22.97 10.56 25.96
N LEU A 436 -22.55 9.34 25.64
CA LEU A 436 -23.44 8.27 25.15
C LEU A 436 -23.75 7.25 26.27
N PRO A 437 -24.93 6.60 26.24
CA PRO A 437 -25.22 5.48 27.13
C PRO A 437 -24.20 4.35 26.91
N LEU A 438 -23.90 3.57 27.94
CA LEU A 438 -22.88 2.51 27.88
C LEU A 438 -21.44 3.01 27.64
N ALA A 439 -21.14 4.28 27.94
CA ALA A 439 -19.83 4.91 27.84
C ALA A 439 -18.65 3.99 28.24
N GLN A 440 -18.70 3.40 29.43
CA GLN A 440 -17.64 2.51 29.92
C GLN A 440 -17.42 1.29 29.00
N ILE A 441 -18.51 0.67 28.52
CA ILE A 441 -18.44 -0.49 27.63
C ILE A 441 -17.85 -0.07 26.28
N SER A 442 -18.32 1.03 25.69
CA SER A 442 -17.77 1.54 24.42
C SER A 442 -16.29 1.91 24.54
N SER A 443 -15.87 2.52 25.66
CA SER A 443 -14.45 2.85 25.91
C SER A 443 -13.58 1.60 26.02
N ILE A 444 -14.07 0.55 26.71
CA ILE A 444 -13.36 -0.75 26.77
C ILE A 444 -13.27 -1.37 25.37
N VAL A 445 -14.35 -1.32 24.58
CA VAL A 445 -14.35 -1.82 23.19
C VAL A 445 -13.31 -1.09 22.35
N VAL A 446 -13.22 0.25 22.46
CA VAL A 446 -12.20 1.05 21.77
C VAL A 446 -10.79 0.60 22.18
N MET A 447 -10.51 0.47 23.48
CA MET A 447 -9.19 0.02 23.95
C MET A 447 -8.82 -1.37 23.40
N VAL A 448 -9.76 -2.32 23.43
CA VAL A 448 -9.56 -3.67 22.87
C VAL A 448 -9.31 -3.62 21.36
N LEU A 449 -10.09 -2.82 20.64
CA LEU A 449 -9.98 -2.64 19.20
C LEU A 449 -8.62 -2.04 18.80
N VAL A 450 -8.14 -1.02 19.54
CA VAL A 450 -6.81 -0.43 19.35
C VAL A 450 -5.71 -1.43 19.69
N ALA A 451 -5.85 -2.21 20.77
CA ALA A 451 -4.88 -3.24 21.14
C ALA A 451 -4.77 -4.35 20.07
N ILE A 452 -5.89 -4.78 19.50
CA ILE A 452 -5.90 -5.75 18.39
C ILE A 452 -5.23 -5.14 17.16
N PHE A 453 -5.56 -3.90 16.79
CA PHE A 453 -4.89 -3.23 15.66
C PHE A 453 -3.40 -3.10 15.88
N PHE A 454 -2.96 -2.76 17.10
CA PHE A 454 -1.54 -2.69 17.46
C PHE A 454 -0.85 -4.02 17.16
N VAL A 455 -1.37 -5.12 17.69
CA VAL A 455 -0.76 -6.45 17.53
C VAL A 455 -0.77 -6.90 16.07
N SER A 456 -1.90 -6.73 15.36
CA SER A 456 -2.00 -7.12 13.95
C SER A 456 -1.15 -6.24 13.02
N GLY A 457 -1.06 -4.95 13.30
CA GLY A 457 -0.29 -3.99 12.52
C GLY A 457 1.21 -4.22 12.70
N ALA A 458 1.66 -4.44 13.94
CA ALA A 458 3.04 -4.81 14.24
C ALA A 458 3.45 -6.10 13.52
N ASP A 459 2.57 -7.11 13.48
CA ASP A 459 2.82 -8.35 12.74
C ASP A 459 2.99 -8.12 11.24
N ALA A 460 2.04 -7.41 10.64
CA ALA A 460 2.04 -7.17 9.21
C ALA A 460 3.26 -6.34 8.76
N ALA A 461 3.61 -5.28 9.51
CA ALA A 461 4.80 -4.47 9.27
C ALA A 461 6.10 -5.27 9.40
N SER A 462 6.20 -6.11 10.43
CA SER A 462 7.37 -6.96 10.70
C SER A 462 7.60 -7.99 9.59
N ILE A 463 6.52 -8.57 9.04
CA ILE A 463 6.60 -9.48 7.91
C ILE A 463 7.11 -8.75 6.65
N VAL A 464 6.69 -7.51 6.41
CA VAL A 464 7.15 -6.72 5.26
C VAL A 464 8.63 -6.35 5.38
N MET A 465 9.06 -5.83 6.52
CA MET A 465 10.49 -5.57 6.76
C MET A 465 11.32 -6.86 6.66
N GLY A 466 10.79 -7.99 7.15
CA GLY A 466 11.40 -9.30 6.99
C GLY A 466 11.50 -9.74 5.53
N THR A 467 10.47 -9.49 4.72
CA THR A 467 10.41 -9.80 3.29
C THR A 467 11.47 -9.01 2.52
N LEU A 468 11.56 -7.70 2.77
CA LEU A 468 12.59 -6.82 2.20
C LEU A 468 14.01 -7.25 2.63
N SER A 469 14.18 -7.66 3.90
CA SER A 469 15.44 -8.19 4.42
C SER A 469 15.85 -9.53 3.77
N HIS A 470 14.91 -10.29 3.21
CA HIS A 470 15.13 -11.59 2.54
C HIS A 470 14.93 -11.52 1.02
N ARG A 471 15.29 -10.40 0.39
CA ARG A 471 15.24 -10.24 -1.08
C ARG A 471 13.85 -10.56 -1.67
N GLY A 472 12.79 -10.18 -0.97
CA GLY A 472 11.41 -10.40 -1.40
C GLY A 472 10.90 -11.81 -1.15
N SER A 473 11.40 -12.52 -0.14
CA SER A 473 10.85 -13.84 0.23
C SER A 473 9.47 -13.70 0.86
N LEU A 474 8.49 -14.47 0.35
CA LEU A 474 7.11 -14.49 0.87
C LEU A 474 7.00 -15.11 2.28
N ARG A 475 8.04 -15.79 2.75
CA ARG A 475 8.12 -16.44 4.06
C ARG A 475 9.45 -16.08 4.71
N PRO A 476 9.62 -14.83 5.19
CA PRO A 476 10.85 -14.42 5.84
C PRO A 476 11.09 -15.22 7.12
N ALA A 477 12.36 -15.33 7.53
CA ALA A 477 12.71 -16.06 8.75
C ALA A 477 12.05 -15.42 9.98
N ARG A 478 11.44 -16.25 10.84
CA ARG A 478 10.75 -15.78 12.07
C ARG A 478 11.63 -14.89 12.94
N ARG A 479 12.92 -15.21 13.06
CA ARG A 479 13.88 -14.41 13.84
C ARG A 479 13.98 -12.96 13.35
N THR A 480 13.93 -12.76 12.04
CA THR A 480 14.00 -11.42 11.43
C THR A 480 12.68 -10.67 11.63
N VAL A 481 11.54 -11.36 11.53
CA VAL A 481 10.21 -10.78 11.85
C VAL A 481 10.16 -10.33 13.31
N ILE A 482 10.59 -11.19 14.25
CA ILE A 482 10.63 -10.86 15.68
C ILE A 482 11.56 -9.69 15.96
N PHE A 483 12.76 -9.67 15.35
CA PHE A 483 13.70 -8.55 15.48
C PHE A 483 13.04 -7.24 15.05
N TRP A 484 12.41 -7.21 13.88
CA TRP A 484 11.79 -6.00 13.36
C TRP A 484 10.63 -5.52 14.22
N GLY A 485 9.77 -6.42 14.72
CA GLY A 485 8.66 -5.98 15.56
C GLY A 485 9.08 -5.51 16.95
N ILE A 486 10.12 -6.11 17.54
CA ILE A 486 10.72 -5.57 18.78
C ILE A 486 11.36 -4.20 18.50
N ALA A 487 12.07 -4.06 17.39
CA ALA A 487 12.67 -2.78 16.99
C ALA A 487 11.60 -1.70 16.76
N THR A 488 10.47 -2.03 16.14
CA THR A 488 9.34 -1.10 15.95
C THR A 488 8.74 -0.66 17.28
N GLY A 489 8.51 -1.59 18.22
CA GLY A 489 8.03 -1.24 19.56
C GLY A 489 9.02 -0.35 20.33
N ALA A 490 10.33 -0.64 20.24
CA ALA A 490 11.36 0.18 20.87
C ALA A 490 11.43 1.58 20.24
N VAL A 491 11.38 1.69 18.91
CA VAL A 491 11.33 2.98 18.21
C VAL A 491 10.08 3.76 18.59
N ALA A 492 8.91 3.11 18.68
CA ALA A 492 7.66 3.75 19.12
C ALA A 492 7.78 4.33 20.54
N ALA A 493 8.36 3.56 21.47
CA ALA A 493 8.60 4.03 22.83
C ALA A 493 9.54 5.24 22.87
N ILE A 494 10.63 5.22 22.09
CA ILE A 494 11.57 6.36 22.02
C ILE A 494 10.91 7.59 21.40
N MET A 495 10.17 7.43 20.28
CA MET A 495 9.46 8.53 19.63
C MET A 495 8.44 9.19 20.57
N LEU A 496 7.75 8.40 21.39
CA LEU A 496 6.84 8.89 22.42
C LEU A 496 7.59 9.69 23.49
N LEU A 497 8.69 9.15 24.02
CA LEU A 497 9.48 9.77 25.09
C LEU A 497 10.08 11.12 24.67
N ILE A 498 10.44 11.28 23.40
CA ILE A 498 10.98 12.53 22.84
C ILE A 498 9.96 13.67 22.90
N GLY A 499 8.66 13.37 22.79
CA GLY A 499 7.60 14.37 22.85
C GLY A 499 7.41 15.01 24.23
N GLY A 500 7.94 14.38 25.29
CA GLY A 500 7.83 14.90 26.65
C GLY A 500 6.37 14.91 27.13
N GLU A 501 5.84 16.11 27.36
CA GLU A 501 4.43 16.35 27.72
C GLU A 501 3.50 16.26 26.51
N ASP A 502 3.99 16.55 25.31
CA ASP A 502 3.27 16.37 24.04
C ASP A 502 3.86 15.19 23.27
N ALA A 503 3.51 13.99 23.75
CA ALA A 503 3.95 12.73 23.17
C ALA A 503 3.62 12.62 21.67
N LEU A 504 2.50 13.21 21.22
CA LEU A 504 2.09 13.19 19.82
C LEU A 504 3.10 13.94 18.93
N ASN A 505 3.56 15.11 19.37
CA ASN A 505 4.54 15.91 18.64
C ASN A 505 5.85 15.14 18.38
N GLY A 506 6.34 14.37 19.36
CA GLY A 506 7.52 13.51 19.19
C GLY A 506 7.33 12.45 18.08
N LEU A 507 6.15 11.84 18.01
CA LEU A 507 5.79 10.91 16.93
C LEU A 507 5.79 11.62 15.57
N GLN A 508 5.18 12.80 15.48
CA GLN A 508 5.06 13.56 14.23
C GLN A 508 6.42 14.00 13.67
N GLN A 509 7.27 14.59 14.51
CA GLN A 509 8.60 15.09 14.14
C GLN A 509 9.45 14.01 13.45
N VAL A 510 9.62 12.87 14.12
CA VAL A 510 10.49 11.80 13.62
C VAL A 510 9.90 11.18 12.35
N THR A 511 8.58 11.06 12.25
CA THR A 511 7.89 10.53 11.06
C THR A 511 8.17 11.37 9.82
N ILE A 512 8.03 12.69 9.94
CA ILE A 512 8.21 13.62 8.83
C ILE A 512 9.66 13.57 8.33
N VAL A 513 10.62 13.60 9.24
CA VAL A 513 12.05 13.51 8.90
C VAL A 513 12.39 12.17 8.25
N ALA A 514 11.87 11.06 8.79
CA ALA A 514 12.14 9.72 8.28
C ALA A 514 11.50 9.45 6.90
N ALA A 515 10.38 10.10 6.57
CA ALA A 515 9.65 9.88 5.33
C ALA A 515 10.28 10.60 4.12
N LEU A 516 11.01 11.70 4.34
CA LEU A 516 11.53 12.55 3.26
C LEU A 516 12.37 11.78 2.22
N PRO A 517 13.35 10.92 2.58
CA PRO A 517 14.10 10.16 1.58
C PRO A 517 13.19 9.24 0.75
N PHE A 518 12.15 8.69 1.36
CA PHE A 518 11.27 7.73 0.72
C PHE A 518 10.29 8.39 -0.26
N VAL A 519 9.89 9.66 -0.05
CA VAL A 519 9.06 10.39 -1.04
C VAL A 519 9.79 10.52 -2.38
N VAL A 520 11.11 10.75 -2.35
CA VAL A 520 11.95 10.82 -3.55
C VAL A 520 12.02 9.46 -4.25
N VAL A 521 12.14 8.37 -3.48
CA VAL A 521 12.06 7.00 -4.01
C VAL A 521 10.70 6.81 -4.71
N MET A 522 9.60 7.21 -4.11
CA MET A 522 8.27 7.06 -4.72
C MET A 522 8.10 7.83 -6.03
N ILE A 523 8.64 9.04 -6.14
CA ILE A 523 8.65 9.79 -7.40
C ILE A 523 9.41 9.02 -8.49
N GLY A 524 10.60 8.50 -8.15
CA GLY A 524 11.36 7.64 -9.05
C GLY A 524 10.62 6.36 -9.44
N LEU A 525 9.85 5.79 -8.51
CA LEU A 525 9.04 4.59 -8.74
C LEU A 525 7.91 4.85 -9.73
N ALA A 526 7.24 6.01 -9.66
CA ALA A 526 6.20 6.40 -10.62
C ALA A 526 6.76 6.50 -12.06
N ILE A 527 7.98 7.05 -12.20
CA ILE A 527 8.68 7.13 -13.48
C ILE A 527 9.05 5.72 -13.99
N ALA A 528 9.61 4.88 -13.11
CA ALA A 528 9.98 3.51 -13.46
C ALA A 528 8.76 2.68 -13.89
N LEU A 529 7.64 2.81 -13.18
CA LEU A 529 6.37 2.17 -13.52
C LEU A 529 5.88 2.61 -14.90
N THR A 530 5.86 3.91 -15.19
CA THR A 530 5.43 4.42 -16.49
C THR A 530 6.25 3.85 -17.64
N LYS A 531 7.57 3.75 -17.46
CA LYS A 531 8.48 3.14 -18.44
C LYS A 531 8.24 1.63 -18.59
N ASP A 532 7.90 0.96 -17.51
CA ASP A 532 7.59 -0.48 -17.52
C ASP A 532 6.26 -0.77 -18.24
N LEU A 533 5.24 0.07 -18.03
CA LEU A 533 3.92 -0.04 -18.65
C LEU A 533 3.94 0.33 -20.14
N SER A 534 4.75 1.31 -20.54
CA SER A 534 4.88 1.69 -21.96
C SER A 534 5.50 0.59 -22.83
N GLN A 535 6.22 -0.35 -22.20
CA GLN A 535 6.82 -1.52 -22.82
C GLN A 535 6.02 -2.81 -22.59
N ASP A 536 4.78 -2.73 -22.09
CA ASP A 536 3.94 -3.92 -21.92
C ASP A 536 3.46 -4.48 -23.27
N PRO A 537 3.46 -5.82 -23.48
CA PRO A 537 2.96 -6.44 -24.70
C PRO A 537 1.56 -5.96 -25.12
N VAL A 538 0.63 -5.71 -24.19
CA VAL A 538 -0.72 -5.22 -24.51
C VAL A 538 -0.68 -3.82 -25.16
N VAL A 539 0.20 -2.96 -24.66
CA VAL A 539 0.38 -1.61 -25.21
C VAL A 539 1.07 -1.67 -26.57
N VAL A 540 2.11 -2.50 -26.69
CA VAL A 540 2.86 -2.68 -27.92
C VAL A 540 1.98 -3.30 -29.01
N ARG A 541 1.23 -4.38 -28.74
CA ARG A 541 0.28 -5.00 -29.68
C ARG A 541 -0.69 -3.97 -30.26
N ARG A 542 -1.25 -3.11 -29.40
CA ARG A 542 -2.21 -2.09 -29.85
C ARG A 542 -1.56 -1.08 -30.79
N ALA A 543 -0.32 -0.68 -30.54
CA ALA A 543 0.41 0.22 -31.42
C ALA A 543 0.71 -0.43 -32.78
N TYR A 544 1.15 -1.70 -32.78
CA TYR A 544 1.34 -2.48 -34.01
C TYR A 544 0.03 -2.64 -34.79
N ALA A 545 -1.06 -3.02 -34.12
CA ALA A 545 -2.35 -3.20 -34.76
C ALA A 545 -2.85 -1.90 -35.41
N PHE A 546 -2.73 -0.76 -34.71
CA PHE A 546 -3.13 0.53 -35.25
C PHE A 546 -2.28 0.93 -36.47
N ALA A 547 -0.95 0.86 -36.36
CA ALA A 547 -0.05 1.20 -37.46
C ALA A 547 -0.25 0.30 -38.69
N ALA A 548 -0.42 -1.02 -38.47
CA ALA A 548 -0.66 -1.98 -39.53
C ALA A 548 -1.97 -1.70 -40.28
N VAL A 549 -3.06 -1.51 -39.54
CA VAL A 549 -4.38 -1.29 -40.13
C VAL A 549 -4.47 0.08 -40.79
N GLU A 550 -3.94 1.13 -40.15
CA GLU A 550 -3.94 2.48 -40.73
C GLU A 550 -3.21 2.52 -42.07
N GLN A 551 -2.00 1.95 -42.14
CA GLN A 551 -1.27 1.90 -43.41
C GLN A 551 -1.94 1.02 -44.45
N ALA A 552 -2.44 -0.15 -44.06
CA ALA A 552 -3.11 -1.02 -45.00
C ALA A 552 -4.39 -0.38 -45.56
N VAL A 553 -5.10 0.44 -44.76
CA VAL A 553 -6.23 1.25 -45.22
C VAL A 553 -5.78 2.36 -46.15
N VAL A 554 -4.73 3.12 -45.80
CA VAL A 554 -4.21 4.21 -46.66
C VAL A 554 -3.73 3.67 -48.00
N ALA A 555 -2.91 2.60 -48.00
CA ALA A 555 -2.40 1.96 -49.20
C ALA A 555 -3.55 1.33 -50.02
N GLY A 556 -4.44 0.58 -49.36
CA GLY A 556 -5.59 -0.05 -50.01
C GLY A 556 -6.50 0.95 -50.71
N VAL A 557 -6.85 2.06 -50.05
CA VAL A 557 -7.67 3.11 -50.66
C VAL A 557 -6.93 3.83 -51.79
N THR A 558 -5.63 4.06 -51.64
CA THR A 558 -4.81 4.76 -52.66
C THR A 558 -4.67 3.92 -53.94
N GLU A 559 -4.48 2.61 -53.81
CA GLU A 559 -4.19 1.72 -54.94
C GLU A 559 -5.44 1.06 -55.53
N HIS A 560 -6.46 0.80 -54.69
CA HIS A 560 -7.61 -0.04 -55.05
C HIS A 560 -8.97 0.62 -54.76
N GLY A 561 -9.00 1.85 -54.23
CA GLY A 561 -10.24 2.55 -53.91
C GLY A 561 -11.03 1.84 -52.80
N ASP A 562 -12.34 1.65 -53.00
CA ASP A 562 -13.21 0.98 -52.01
C ASP A 562 -13.10 -0.56 -52.07
N ASP A 563 -12.48 -1.11 -53.12
CA ASP A 563 -12.44 -2.54 -53.42
C ASP A 563 -11.16 -3.21 -52.90
N PHE A 564 -10.87 -3.10 -51.60
CA PHE A 564 -9.71 -3.74 -50.98
C PHE A 564 -10.07 -4.57 -49.73
N GLN A 565 -9.19 -5.53 -49.40
CA GLN A 565 -9.29 -6.34 -48.19
C GLN A 565 -7.93 -6.41 -47.48
N LEU A 566 -7.94 -6.66 -46.17
CA LEU A 566 -6.72 -6.81 -45.37
C LEU A 566 -6.23 -8.26 -45.42
N THR A 567 -5.03 -8.50 -45.95
CA THR A 567 -4.32 -9.80 -45.89
C THR A 567 -3.10 -9.71 -44.99
N VAL A 568 -2.72 -10.83 -44.37
CA VAL A 568 -1.50 -10.94 -43.54
C VAL A 568 -0.47 -11.77 -44.31
N GLU A 569 0.59 -11.11 -44.76
CA GLU A 569 1.66 -11.72 -45.57
C GLU A 569 3.05 -11.37 -45.01
N GLN A 570 4.06 -12.14 -45.41
CA GLN A 570 5.44 -11.87 -45.00
C GLN A 570 6.04 -10.74 -45.86
N THR A 571 6.61 -9.72 -45.22
CA THR A 571 7.29 -8.59 -45.91
C THR A 571 8.80 -8.82 -46.02
N ALA A 572 9.47 -8.01 -46.86
CA ALA A 572 10.93 -7.94 -46.82
C ALA A 572 11.43 -7.34 -45.48
N PRO A 573 12.68 -7.63 -45.07
CA PRO A 573 13.27 -7.02 -43.88
C PRO A 573 13.24 -5.48 -43.98
N GLY A 574 12.72 -4.81 -42.94
CA GLY A 574 12.62 -3.35 -42.89
C GLY A 574 11.35 -2.75 -43.52
N GLU A 575 10.48 -3.58 -44.10
CA GLU A 575 9.20 -3.12 -44.69
C GLU A 575 7.98 -3.49 -43.84
N GLY A 576 8.22 -4.16 -42.70
CA GLY A 576 7.17 -4.60 -41.79
C GLY A 576 6.75 -3.52 -40.79
N VAL A 577 5.61 -3.75 -40.13
CA VAL A 577 5.02 -2.86 -39.12
C VAL A 577 5.98 -2.51 -37.97
N GLY A 578 6.95 -3.37 -37.70
CA GLY A 578 7.94 -3.15 -36.64
C GLY A 578 8.82 -1.92 -36.81
N GLU A 579 9.07 -1.47 -38.04
CA GLU A 579 9.86 -0.24 -38.28
C GLU A 579 9.06 1.04 -38.00
N MET A 580 7.74 0.97 -38.09
CA MET A 580 6.86 2.12 -37.86
C MET A 580 6.58 2.38 -36.39
N VAL A 581 6.63 1.33 -35.57
CA VAL A 581 6.37 1.42 -34.15
C VAL A 581 7.70 1.68 -33.45
N PRO A 582 7.83 2.75 -32.64
CA PRO A 582 9.07 3.07 -31.93
C PRO A 582 9.36 2.05 -30.82
N THR A 583 9.76 0.86 -31.23
CA THR A 583 10.13 -0.29 -30.40
C THR A 583 11.54 -0.72 -30.76
N GLN A 584 12.23 -1.39 -29.82
CA GLN A 584 13.55 -1.93 -30.13
C GLN A 584 13.42 -2.99 -31.22
N ALA A 585 14.26 -2.88 -32.26
CA ALA A 585 14.34 -3.88 -33.31
C ALA A 585 14.72 -5.24 -32.70
N ILE A 586 13.89 -6.25 -32.95
CA ILE A 586 14.13 -7.64 -32.55
C ILE A 586 13.98 -8.48 -33.81
N GLU A 587 14.96 -9.37 -34.07
CA GLU A 587 14.86 -10.32 -35.19
C GLU A 587 13.58 -11.17 -35.04
N PRO A 588 12.74 -11.28 -36.08
CA PRO A 588 11.62 -12.20 -36.09
C PRO A 588 12.12 -13.62 -35.78
N THR A 589 11.62 -14.22 -34.72
CA THR A 589 11.84 -15.65 -34.46
C THR A 589 10.70 -16.44 -35.07
N ALA A 590 11.04 -17.55 -35.72
CA ALA A 590 10.04 -18.52 -36.17
C ALA A 590 9.17 -18.98 -34.99
N HIS A 591 7.89 -19.21 -35.26
CA HIS A 591 6.83 -19.56 -34.31
C HIS A 591 7.28 -20.43 -33.11
N PRO A 592 6.73 -20.22 -31.90
CA PRO A 592 6.97 -21.09 -30.73
C PRO A 592 6.45 -22.53 -30.83
N SER A 593 6.09 -23.02 -32.02
CA SER A 593 5.38 -24.30 -32.20
C SER A 593 6.28 -25.49 -32.57
N ASP A 594 7.57 -25.47 -32.21
CA ASP A 594 8.42 -26.65 -32.40
C ASP A 594 8.83 -27.25 -31.04
N PRO A 595 8.12 -28.28 -30.53
CA PRO A 595 8.54 -29.02 -29.37
C PRO A 595 9.75 -29.87 -29.77
N SER A 596 10.96 -29.32 -29.61
CA SER A 596 12.16 -30.16 -29.65
C SER A 596 12.09 -31.17 -28.49
N PRO A 597 12.17 -32.48 -28.73
CA PRO A 597 12.13 -33.48 -27.68
C PRO A 597 13.48 -33.47 -26.95
N GLY A 598 13.53 -32.80 -25.79
CA GLY A 598 14.65 -32.93 -24.85
C GLY A 598 14.41 -34.09 -23.89
N PRO A 599 15.38 -35.01 -23.69
CA PRO A 599 15.21 -36.15 -22.82
C PRO A 599 15.27 -35.72 -21.34
N ASP A 600 14.43 -36.38 -20.54
CA ASP A 600 14.48 -36.46 -19.07
C ASP A 600 14.22 -35.16 -18.27
N ALA A 601 12.94 -34.92 -17.97
CA ALA A 601 12.52 -34.20 -16.78
C ALA A 601 11.58 -35.11 -15.94
N PRO A 602 11.86 -35.35 -14.65
CA PRO A 602 11.04 -36.22 -13.80
C PRO A 602 9.69 -35.57 -13.49
N GLY A 603 8.63 -36.38 -13.67
CA GLY A 603 7.24 -35.94 -13.71
C GLY A 603 6.68 -35.38 -12.40
N TRP A 604 6.01 -34.24 -12.54
CA TRP A 604 4.92 -33.82 -11.65
C TRP A 604 3.62 -34.35 -12.26
N ARG A 605 3.05 -35.43 -11.70
CA ARG A 605 1.69 -35.89 -12.02
C ARG A 605 0.69 -35.06 -11.23
N GLY A 606 -0.01 -34.15 -11.91
CA GLY A 606 -1.30 -33.64 -11.47
C GLY A 606 -2.36 -34.70 -11.74
N ALA A 607 -3.18 -34.98 -10.73
CA ALA A 607 -4.17 -36.04 -10.72
C ALA A 607 -5.29 -35.83 -11.74
N ASP A 608 -5.62 -36.91 -12.43
CA ASP A 608 -6.79 -37.09 -13.28
C ASP A 608 -8.09 -36.72 -12.54
N ARG A 609 -8.85 -35.80 -13.12
CA ARG A 609 -10.29 -35.70 -12.93
C ARG A 609 -10.95 -36.08 -14.25
N ASP A 610 -11.26 -37.36 -14.38
CA ASP A 610 -12.34 -37.87 -15.23
C ASP A 610 -12.58 -39.34 -14.87
N ALA A 611 -13.42 -39.58 -13.87
CA ALA A 611 -14.15 -40.83 -13.65
C ALA A 611 -15.06 -40.69 -12.42
N ARG A 612 -16.35 -40.37 -12.64
CA ARG A 612 -17.49 -40.77 -11.79
C ARG A 612 -18.80 -40.22 -12.34
N LEU A 613 -19.29 -40.82 -13.42
CA LEU A 613 -20.72 -40.86 -13.71
C LEU A 613 -21.02 -42.17 -14.46
N ALA A 614 -21.23 -43.24 -13.69
CA ALA A 614 -21.99 -44.42 -14.13
C ALA A 614 -22.39 -45.26 -12.92
N ALA A 615 -23.68 -45.61 -12.87
CA ALA A 615 -24.41 -46.56 -12.02
C ALA A 615 -24.68 -46.14 -10.54
N GLU A 616 -25.94 -45.83 -10.21
CA GLU A 616 -26.95 -46.84 -9.85
C GLU A 616 -28.38 -46.25 -9.88
N ASP A 617 -29.33 -47.14 -10.15
CA ASP A 617 -30.75 -46.94 -10.48
C ASP A 617 -31.64 -46.48 -9.32
N ALA A 618 -32.76 -45.82 -9.64
CA ALA A 618 -34.10 -46.44 -9.61
C ALA A 618 -35.26 -45.43 -9.44
N ASP A 619 -36.32 -45.71 -10.20
CA ASP A 619 -37.75 -45.43 -9.99
C ASP A 619 -38.46 -44.15 -10.53
N ALA A 620 -39.22 -44.43 -11.61
CA ALA A 620 -40.64 -44.10 -11.84
C ALA A 620 -40.99 -42.85 -12.70
N PRO A 621 -42.18 -42.81 -13.35
CA PRO A 621 -42.37 -43.35 -14.69
C PRO A 621 -42.92 -42.33 -15.71
N THR A 622 -42.87 -42.79 -16.96
CA THR A 622 -43.41 -42.21 -18.20
C THR A 622 -44.83 -41.65 -18.12
N ALA A 623 -45.02 -40.45 -18.67
CA ALA A 623 -46.29 -40.01 -19.25
C ALA A 623 -46.02 -39.22 -20.55
N SER A 624 -46.39 -39.87 -21.65
CA SER A 624 -46.60 -39.32 -22.98
C SER A 624 -47.74 -38.30 -23.01
N ALA A 625 -47.57 -37.17 -23.72
CA ALA A 625 -48.66 -36.54 -24.46
C ALA A 625 -48.12 -35.57 -25.52
N GLU A 626 -48.83 -35.56 -26.63
CA GLU A 626 -48.57 -34.92 -27.91
C GLU A 626 -48.65 -33.38 -27.89
N ARG A 627 -48.05 -32.81 -28.94
CA ARG A 627 -48.23 -31.48 -29.57
C ARG A 627 -49.69 -30.98 -29.62
N PRO A 628 -49.95 -29.67 -29.90
CA PRO A 628 -49.15 -28.71 -30.69
C PRO A 628 -48.40 -27.64 -29.90
#